data_AF-A0AAJ2W648-F1
#
_entry.id   AF-A0AAJ2W648-F1
#
_cell.length_a   1.000
_cell.length_b   1.000
_cell.length_c   1.000
_cell.angle_alpha   90.00
_cell.angle_beta   90.00
_cell.angle_gamma   90.00
#
_symmetry.space_group_name_H-M   'P 1'
#
loop_
_entity.id
_entity.type
_entity.pdbx_description
1 polymer ?
#
loop_
_entity_poly.entity_id
_entity_poly.type
_entity_poly.pdbx_seq_one_letter_code
_entity_poly.pdbx_strand_id
1 'polypeptide(L)'
;MTSALDLAGVLRSAPTDDLLRRLSARQLRPSTVHDAFDLADSLLEPASVRDVLSRLDRTELRLLQAAREPADTATLAERLASPADDALSPVETAVAHLLDLFLLVPSTDGRIVATPDAVGERLDDDPLLSAERLADERPPVVLEAVDDIDREAVDARSSERLYAIVIEVAEILRALEQSPARELAKGGLALPETRRLAEAARIDVDDVSTLLGITTRAGLARTSPDGWVVTAEANAWLASSWPDRWEALTSSWLESLPPEIVAVLRQRVETSWGEPLREFTLWAYPAGAAWVPERLAAFSRSAELLGLSSGGVPTSAALALFREGAGAARSRVAELLPEAVEQVYLQHDLTVVSPGPLSPALDARLRVIAVVESAGLAATYRITEGGVQRALSEGETADTLRAFLGEISATGIPQPLDYLVQQSAERHGRYRVSGVEPGTPGFPADAVTLVEADEHTSIDTLEVDHALSPLALRRLDGLRIVSRFERDTVFWALSDERYPVVVLDETGISVTPPVRRRPRRPVPAPARDQLREMVERLSAENEGSTETTDRAWIARQLDAAVKGRLTVTISIEQPDGTTSSLEMEPTGVGGGRLRGRDKKSDVERTLPLSHVVAVSSSR
;
A
#
# COMPACT_ATOMS: atom_id res chain seq x y z
N MET A 1 7.52 -39.97 -10.05
CA MET A 1 8.38 -38.80 -9.76
C MET A 1 7.93 -37.65 -10.66
N THR A 2 7.77 -36.45 -10.11
CA THR A 2 7.24 -35.29 -10.86
C THR A 2 8.40 -34.39 -11.25
N SER A 3 8.55 -34.15 -12.55
CA SER A 3 9.73 -33.51 -13.13
C SER A 3 9.45 -32.08 -13.61
N ALA A 4 10.52 -31.31 -13.87
CA ALA A 4 10.43 -29.99 -14.51
C ALA A 4 9.67 -30.03 -15.86
N LEU A 5 9.70 -31.18 -16.54
CA LEU A 5 8.96 -31.42 -17.78
C LEU A 5 7.44 -31.39 -17.55
N ASP A 6 6.95 -31.99 -16.46
CA ASP A 6 5.53 -32.02 -16.14
C ASP A 6 5.02 -30.62 -15.77
N LEU A 7 5.83 -29.87 -15.01
CA LEU A 7 5.54 -28.47 -14.68
C LEU A 7 5.50 -27.58 -15.93
N ALA A 8 6.45 -27.74 -16.86
CA ALA A 8 6.44 -27.00 -18.13
C ALA A 8 5.16 -27.28 -18.95
N GLY A 9 4.65 -28.51 -18.93
CA GLY A 9 3.37 -28.86 -19.53
C GLY A 9 2.18 -28.11 -18.91
N VAL A 10 2.13 -28.05 -17.57
CA VAL A 10 1.10 -27.29 -16.85
C VAL A 10 1.16 -25.80 -17.20
N LEU A 11 2.37 -25.22 -17.16
CA LEU A 11 2.59 -23.80 -17.48
C LEU A 11 2.17 -23.45 -18.90
N ARG A 12 2.46 -24.32 -19.88
CA ARG A 12 2.06 -24.12 -21.28
C ARG A 12 0.54 -24.13 -21.45
N SER A 13 -0.16 -24.97 -20.69
CA SER A 13 -1.63 -25.13 -20.80
C SER A 13 -2.44 -24.13 -19.99
N ALA A 14 -1.81 -23.34 -19.13
CA ALA A 14 -2.49 -22.41 -18.24
C ALA A 14 -2.96 -21.15 -18.99
N PRO A 15 -4.20 -20.66 -18.75
CA PRO A 15 -4.65 -19.38 -19.28
C PRO A 15 -3.78 -18.22 -18.81
N THR A 16 -3.61 -17.20 -19.66
CA THR A 16 -2.79 -16.00 -19.39
C THR A 16 -3.10 -15.35 -18.03
N ASP A 17 -4.38 -15.10 -17.73
CA ASP A 17 -4.80 -14.47 -16.47
C ASP A 17 -4.55 -15.37 -15.26
N ASP A 18 -4.67 -16.69 -15.42
CA ASP A 18 -4.37 -17.66 -14.36
C ASP A 18 -2.86 -17.68 -14.06
N LEU A 19 -2.04 -17.76 -15.10
CA LEU A 19 -0.59 -17.73 -15.00
C LEU A 19 -0.11 -16.44 -14.32
N LEU A 20 -0.68 -15.28 -14.70
CA LEU A 20 -0.35 -13.99 -14.08
C LEU A 20 -0.62 -13.97 -12.59
N ARG A 21 -1.82 -14.40 -12.19
CA ARG A 21 -2.22 -14.47 -10.77
C ARG A 21 -1.28 -15.37 -9.97
N ARG A 22 -1.02 -16.58 -10.47
CA ARG A 22 -0.20 -17.59 -9.79
C ARG A 22 1.27 -17.20 -9.71
N LEU A 23 1.85 -16.65 -10.78
CA LEU A 23 3.24 -16.17 -10.77
C LEU A 23 3.41 -14.91 -9.90
N SER A 24 2.38 -14.06 -9.81
CA SER A 24 2.39 -12.92 -8.88
C SER A 24 2.44 -13.40 -7.43
N ALA A 25 1.65 -14.44 -7.08
CA ALA A 25 1.70 -15.06 -5.76
C ALA A 25 3.07 -15.68 -5.44
N ARG A 26 3.75 -16.22 -6.46
CA ARG A 26 5.12 -16.74 -6.38
C ARG A 26 6.21 -15.67 -6.25
N GLN A 27 5.88 -14.39 -6.42
CA GLN A 27 6.81 -13.25 -6.39
C GLN A 27 8.05 -13.42 -7.30
N LEU A 28 7.86 -14.07 -8.46
CA LEU A 28 8.94 -14.34 -9.39
C LEU A 28 9.49 -13.03 -9.99
N ARG A 29 10.81 -12.88 -10.04
CA ARG A 29 11.46 -11.76 -10.76
C ARG A 29 11.84 -12.19 -12.19
N PRO A 30 11.20 -11.62 -13.23
CA PRO A 30 11.32 -12.12 -14.59
C PRO A 30 12.54 -11.52 -15.31
N SER A 31 13.76 -11.98 -15.03
CA SER A 31 14.95 -11.46 -15.74
C SER A 31 15.39 -12.31 -16.94
N THR A 32 15.01 -13.59 -17.03
CA THR A 32 15.58 -14.53 -18.03
C THR A 32 14.64 -15.65 -18.50
N VAL A 33 13.32 -15.43 -18.59
CA VAL A 33 12.36 -16.46 -19.03
C VAL A 33 12.03 -16.29 -20.51
N HIS A 34 12.32 -17.30 -21.34
CA HIS A 34 12.07 -17.27 -22.78
C HIS A 34 10.97 -18.24 -23.21
N ASP A 35 10.92 -19.43 -22.61
CA ASP A 35 9.86 -20.43 -22.84
C ASP A 35 9.29 -20.99 -21.52
N ALA A 36 8.32 -21.92 -21.61
CA ALA A 36 7.71 -22.56 -20.44
C ALA A 36 8.68 -23.49 -19.67
N PHE A 37 9.74 -23.99 -20.29
CA PHE A 37 10.77 -24.79 -19.61
C PHE A 37 11.69 -23.89 -18.79
N ASP A 38 12.10 -22.74 -19.33
CA ASP A 38 12.88 -21.74 -18.60
C ASP A 38 12.09 -21.22 -17.39
N LEU A 39 10.76 -21.06 -17.54
CA LEU A 39 9.88 -20.70 -16.43
C LEU A 39 9.81 -21.82 -15.39
N ALA A 40 9.65 -23.08 -15.80
CA ALA A 40 9.66 -24.24 -14.89
C ALA A 40 11.00 -24.35 -14.13
N ASP A 41 12.12 -24.19 -14.84
CA ASP A 41 13.46 -24.22 -14.25
C ASP A 41 13.65 -23.05 -13.25
N SER A 42 13.18 -21.84 -13.58
CA SER A 42 13.25 -20.69 -12.67
C SER A 42 12.37 -20.87 -11.41
N LEU A 43 11.20 -21.51 -11.54
CA LEU A 43 10.32 -21.85 -10.42
C LEU A 43 10.89 -22.94 -9.51
N LEU A 44 11.67 -23.86 -10.08
CA LEU A 44 12.30 -24.99 -9.38
C LEU A 44 13.76 -24.69 -8.97
N GLU A 45 14.27 -23.50 -9.27
CA GLU A 45 15.61 -23.08 -8.85
C GLU A 45 15.72 -23.10 -7.32
N PRO A 46 16.83 -23.56 -6.72
CA PRO A 46 16.94 -23.76 -5.27
C PRO A 46 16.59 -22.53 -4.43
N ALA A 47 16.93 -21.32 -4.89
CA ALA A 47 16.61 -20.07 -4.19
C ALA A 47 15.11 -19.76 -4.24
N SER A 48 14.46 -19.97 -5.39
CA SER A 48 13.03 -19.78 -5.61
C SER A 48 12.20 -20.72 -4.73
N VAL A 49 12.56 -22.01 -4.73
CA VAL A 49 11.91 -23.01 -3.88
C VAL A 49 12.15 -22.73 -2.40
N ARG A 50 13.35 -22.32 -1.97
CA ARG A 50 13.60 -21.99 -0.56
C ARG A 50 12.78 -20.78 -0.09
N ASP A 51 12.69 -19.73 -0.92
CA ASP A 51 11.95 -18.52 -0.58
C ASP A 51 10.45 -18.83 -0.38
N VAL A 52 9.83 -19.60 -1.27
CA VAL A 52 8.41 -19.92 -1.11
C VAL A 52 8.14 -20.94 0.00
N LEU A 53 9.00 -21.97 0.19
CA LEU A 53 8.86 -22.92 1.30
C LEU A 53 8.92 -22.20 2.65
N SER A 54 9.70 -21.12 2.75
CA SER A 54 9.79 -20.31 3.99
C SER A 54 8.46 -19.68 4.41
N ARG A 55 7.50 -19.57 3.49
CA ARG A 55 6.19 -18.90 3.68
C ARG A 55 5.02 -19.88 3.77
N LEU A 56 5.28 -21.17 3.66
CA LEU A 56 4.25 -22.19 3.78
C LEU A 56 3.98 -22.52 5.24
N ASP A 57 2.72 -22.77 5.52
CA ASP A 57 2.31 -23.23 6.83
C ASP A 57 2.71 -24.70 7.07
N ARG A 58 2.66 -25.13 8.33
CA ARG A 58 3.05 -26.48 8.72
C ARG A 58 2.20 -27.56 8.04
N THR A 59 0.91 -27.30 7.81
CA THR A 59 0.01 -28.24 7.12
C THR A 59 0.43 -28.43 5.67
N GLU A 60 0.75 -27.34 4.97
CA GLU A 60 1.21 -27.33 3.58
C GLU A 60 2.54 -28.07 3.44
N LEU A 61 3.50 -27.85 4.34
CA LEU A 61 4.77 -28.56 4.34
C LEU A 61 4.59 -30.07 4.59
N ARG A 62 3.71 -30.45 5.53
CA ARG A 62 3.34 -31.88 5.73
C ARG A 62 2.71 -32.47 4.49
N LEU A 63 1.87 -31.70 3.79
CA LEU A 63 1.22 -32.14 2.57
C LEU A 63 2.23 -32.37 1.45
N LEU A 64 3.20 -31.48 1.27
CA LEU A 64 4.28 -31.68 0.30
C LEU A 64 5.11 -32.94 0.60
N GLN A 65 5.34 -33.26 1.88
CA GLN A 65 5.96 -34.53 2.28
C GLN A 65 5.07 -35.74 1.97
N ALA A 66 3.76 -35.66 2.27
CA ALA A 66 2.82 -36.74 1.99
C ALA A 66 2.59 -36.98 0.48
N ALA A 67 2.67 -35.93 -0.32
CA ALA A 67 2.53 -35.96 -1.79
C ALA A 67 3.84 -36.30 -2.53
N ARG A 68 4.92 -36.65 -1.81
CA ARG A 68 6.09 -37.34 -2.40
C ARG A 68 5.67 -38.66 -3.04
N GLU A 69 4.68 -39.32 -2.44
CA GLU A 69 3.94 -40.42 -3.06
C GLU A 69 2.68 -39.86 -3.73
N PRO A 70 2.56 -39.91 -5.08
CA PRO A 70 1.42 -39.37 -5.80
C PRO A 70 0.09 -39.94 -5.26
N ALA A 71 -0.85 -39.05 -4.94
CA ALA A 71 -2.14 -39.43 -4.38
C ALA A 71 -3.23 -38.40 -4.74
N ASP A 72 -4.49 -38.78 -4.56
CA ASP A 72 -5.61 -37.83 -4.62
C ASP A 72 -5.80 -37.11 -3.28
N THR A 73 -6.60 -36.04 -3.28
CA THR A 73 -6.82 -35.19 -2.09
C THR A 73 -7.37 -35.96 -0.90
N ALA A 74 -8.26 -36.94 -1.14
CA ALA A 74 -8.85 -37.76 -0.08
C ALA A 74 -7.80 -38.64 0.60
N THR A 75 -6.96 -39.32 -0.18
CA THR A 75 -5.85 -40.13 0.34
C THR A 75 -4.83 -39.28 1.09
N LEU A 76 -4.53 -38.06 0.60
CA LEU A 76 -3.64 -37.13 1.30
C LEU A 76 -4.23 -36.69 2.64
N ALA A 77 -5.54 -36.44 2.71
CA ALA A 77 -6.21 -36.12 3.97
C ALA A 77 -6.11 -37.28 4.98
N GLU A 78 -6.30 -38.52 4.53
CA GLU A 78 -6.12 -39.72 5.37
C GLU A 78 -4.68 -39.86 5.90
N ARG A 79 -3.68 -39.61 5.05
CA ARG A 79 -2.25 -39.63 5.45
C ARG A 79 -1.90 -38.55 6.48
N LEU A 80 -2.57 -37.40 6.41
CA LEU A 80 -2.32 -36.26 7.29
C LEU A 80 -3.13 -36.31 8.59
N ALA A 81 -4.14 -37.18 8.68
CA ALA A 81 -5.04 -37.32 9.82
C ALA A 81 -4.25 -37.49 11.12
N SER A 82 -4.19 -36.41 11.91
CA SER A 82 -3.64 -36.39 13.25
C SER A 82 -4.81 -36.50 14.25
N PRO A 83 -4.64 -37.16 15.41
CA PRO A 83 -5.65 -37.15 16.47
C PRO A 83 -5.87 -35.77 17.12
N ALA A 84 -5.07 -34.75 16.78
CA ALA A 84 -5.22 -33.37 17.25
C ALA A 84 -5.64 -32.45 16.09
N ASP A 85 -6.72 -31.69 16.29
CA ASP A 85 -7.36 -30.78 15.34
C ASP A 85 -6.62 -29.42 15.22
N ASP A 86 -5.29 -29.45 15.13
CA ASP A 86 -4.41 -28.27 15.13
C ASP A 86 -4.06 -27.79 13.70
N ALA A 87 -4.86 -28.17 12.70
CA ALA A 87 -4.58 -27.81 11.30
C ALA A 87 -4.78 -26.31 11.06
N LEU A 88 -3.76 -25.64 10.48
CA LEU A 88 -3.82 -24.22 10.13
C LEU A 88 -4.84 -23.93 9.03
N SER A 89 -4.93 -24.84 8.06
CA SER A 89 -5.80 -24.77 6.89
C SER A 89 -6.42 -26.15 6.61
N PRO A 90 -7.66 -26.22 6.07
CA PRO A 90 -8.22 -27.47 5.56
C PRO A 90 -7.34 -28.06 4.44
N VAL A 91 -7.22 -29.39 4.39
CA VAL A 91 -6.36 -30.08 3.41
C VAL A 91 -6.71 -29.70 1.96
N GLU A 92 -8.00 -29.59 1.62
CA GLU A 92 -8.44 -29.19 0.28
C GLU A 92 -7.96 -27.79 -0.10
N THR A 93 -8.01 -26.84 0.84
CA THR A 93 -7.51 -25.47 0.67
C THR A 93 -5.99 -25.45 0.51
N ALA A 94 -5.27 -26.24 1.31
CA ALA A 94 -3.83 -26.37 1.21
C ALA A 94 -3.39 -26.99 -0.14
N VAL A 95 -4.08 -28.03 -0.63
CA VAL A 95 -3.82 -28.60 -1.97
C VAL A 95 -4.00 -27.54 -3.05
N ALA A 96 -5.13 -26.81 -3.01
CA ALA A 96 -5.41 -25.76 -4.00
C ALA A 96 -4.32 -24.67 -3.99
N HIS A 97 -3.90 -24.20 -2.81
CA HIS A 97 -2.86 -23.18 -2.70
C HIS A 97 -1.49 -23.69 -3.18
N LEU A 98 -1.11 -24.92 -2.85
CA LEU A 98 0.14 -25.51 -3.31
C LEU A 98 0.15 -25.78 -4.83
N LEU A 99 -1.00 -26.10 -5.41
CA LEU A 99 -1.18 -26.12 -6.87
C LEU A 99 -0.98 -24.72 -7.44
N ASP A 100 -1.64 -23.70 -6.89
CA ASP A 100 -1.51 -22.30 -7.33
C ASP A 100 -0.05 -21.83 -7.31
N LEU A 101 0.71 -22.26 -6.30
CA LEU A 101 2.13 -21.97 -6.16
C LEU A 101 3.06 -22.84 -7.01
N PHE A 102 2.56 -23.80 -7.79
CA PHE A 102 3.37 -24.76 -8.57
C PHE A 102 4.29 -25.65 -7.72
N LEU A 103 3.88 -25.94 -6.47
CA LEU A 103 4.57 -26.87 -5.57
C LEU A 103 3.97 -28.27 -5.58
N LEU A 104 2.75 -28.38 -6.09
CA LEU A 104 2.15 -29.63 -6.53
C LEU A 104 1.91 -29.55 -8.02
N VAL A 105 2.09 -30.67 -8.70
CA VAL A 105 1.76 -30.80 -10.12
C VAL A 105 0.66 -31.85 -10.25
N PRO A 106 -0.46 -31.52 -10.90
CA PRO A 106 -1.51 -32.48 -11.18
C PRO A 106 -1.07 -33.45 -12.29
N SER A 107 -1.54 -34.68 -12.21
CA SER A 107 -1.48 -35.63 -13.31
C SER A 107 -2.35 -35.20 -14.49
N THR A 108 -2.19 -35.87 -15.64
CA THR A 108 -2.94 -35.56 -16.87
C THR A 108 -4.47 -35.64 -16.70
N ASP A 109 -4.97 -36.49 -15.80
CA ASP A 109 -6.38 -36.62 -15.46
C ASP A 109 -6.84 -35.67 -14.34
N GLY A 110 -5.92 -34.86 -13.77
CA GLY A 110 -6.19 -33.84 -12.76
C GLY A 110 -6.56 -34.36 -11.37
N ARG A 111 -6.62 -35.69 -11.19
CA ARG A 111 -7.09 -36.33 -9.94
C ARG A 111 -5.98 -36.58 -8.93
N ILE A 112 -4.78 -36.87 -9.41
CA ILE A 112 -3.62 -37.21 -8.59
C ILE A 112 -2.68 -36.01 -8.62
N VAL A 113 -2.14 -35.65 -7.46
CA VAL A 113 -1.14 -34.60 -7.33
C VAL A 113 0.14 -35.19 -6.77
N ALA A 114 1.27 -34.58 -7.11
CA ALA A 114 2.57 -35.00 -6.61
C ALA A 114 3.53 -33.82 -6.48
N THR A 115 4.39 -33.91 -5.46
CA THR A 115 5.46 -32.94 -5.20
C THR A 115 6.59 -33.10 -6.22
N PRO A 116 7.03 -32.03 -6.92
CA PRO A 116 8.19 -32.08 -7.79
C PRO A 116 9.45 -32.54 -7.06
N ASP A 117 10.32 -33.28 -7.74
CA ASP A 117 11.51 -33.84 -7.12
C ASP A 117 12.42 -32.75 -6.55
N ALA A 118 12.62 -31.65 -7.30
CA ALA A 118 13.41 -30.50 -6.87
C ALA A 118 12.83 -29.80 -5.62
N VAL A 119 11.51 -29.84 -5.42
CA VAL A 119 10.88 -29.33 -4.19
C VAL A 119 11.18 -30.27 -3.03
N GLY A 120 11.04 -31.57 -3.24
CA GLY A 120 11.32 -32.54 -2.19
C GLY A 120 12.79 -32.64 -1.81
N GLU A 121 13.73 -32.48 -2.74
CA GLU A 121 15.16 -32.33 -2.41
C GLU A 121 15.41 -31.16 -1.46
N ARG A 122 14.70 -30.03 -1.64
CA ARG A 122 14.81 -28.87 -0.74
C ARG A 122 14.17 -29.11 0.61
N LEU A 123 13.12 -29.93 0.70
CA LEU A 123 12.57 -30.39 1.97
C LEU A 123 13.57 -31.30 2.70
N ASP A 124 14.25 -32.18 1.97
CA ASP A 124 15.23 -33.13 2.54
C ASP A 124 16.52 -32.41 3.03
N ASP A 125 16.88 -31.28 2.41
CA ASP A 125 18.04 -30.46 2.80
C ASP A 125 17.86 -29.74 4.16
N ASP A 126 16.62 -29.58 4.65
CA ASP A 126 16.32 -28.91 5.91
C ASP A 126 15.71 -29.89 6.94
N PRO A 127 16.46 -30.25 8.00
CA PRO A 127 15.96 -31.14 9.04
C PRO A 127 14.67 -30.66 9.73
N LEU A 128 14.41 -29.34 9.74
CA LEU A 128 13.19 -28.76 10.29
C LEU A 128 11.94 -29.12 9.46
N LEU A 129 12.13 -29.48 8.20
CA LEU A 129 11.08 -29.79 7.23
C LEU A 129 10.89 -31.30 7.01
N SER A 130 11.58 -32.14 7.80
CA SER A 130 11.42 -33.59 7.76
C SER A 130 9.99 -34.02 8.15
N ALA A 131 9.48 -35.07 7.50
CA ALA A 131 8.12 -35.56 7.72
C ALA A 131 7.83 -35.93 9.20
N GLU A 132 8.79 -36.56 9.87
CA GLU A 132 8.70 -36.94 11.30
C GLU A 132 8.55 -35.69 12.18
N ARG A 133 9.47 -34.72 12.04
CA ARG A 133 9.44 -33.52 12.87
C ARG A 133 8.18 -32.68 12.62
N LEU A 134 7.78 -32.53 11.36
CA LEU A 134 6.57 -31.81 10.99
C LEU A 134 5.32 -32.43 11.62
N ALA A 135 5.27 -33.75 11.77
CA ALA A 135 4.15 -34.48 12.39
C ALA A 135 4.17 -34.46 13.92
N ASP A 136 5.34 -34.55 14.55
CA ASP A 136 5.46 -34.79 16.00
C ASP A 136 5.49 -33.52 16.86
N GLU A 137 5.99 -32.40 16.34
CA GLU A 137 6.12 -31.15 17.10
C GLU A 137 4.74 -30.51 17.34
N ARG A 138 4.36 -30.42 18.61
CA ARG A 138 3.09 -29.82 19.03
C ARG A 138 3.16 -28.30 19.08
N PRO A 139 2.01 -27.60 18.90
CA PRO A 139 1.99 -26.17 19.09
C PRO A 139 2.41 -25.79 20.52
N PRO A 140 3.10 -24.65 20.70
CA PRO A 140 3.43 -24.16 22.03
C PRO A 140 2.14 -23.95 22.84
N VAL A 141 2.15 -24.40 24.10
CA VAL A 141 1.02 -24.24 25.02
C VAL A 141 0.99 -22.79 25.49
N VAL A 142 0.10 -21.98 24.91
CA VAL A 142 -0.10 -20.60 25.33
C VAL A 142 -0.99 -20.59 26.57
N LEU A 143 -0.42 -20.28 27.73
CA LEU A 143 -1.12 -20.20 29.02
C LEU A 143 -1.74 -18.81 29.29
N GLU A 144 -1.50 -17.83 28.43
CA GLU A 144 -1.87 -16.42 28.64
C GLU A 144 -2.93 -15.97 27.61
N ALA A 145 -4.16 -16.49 27.72
CA ALA A 145 -5.30 -15.73 27.24
C ALA A 145 -5.47 -14.53 28.17
N VAL A 146 -5.60 -13.32 27.63
CA VAL A 146 -5.74 -12.11 28.45
C VAL A 146 -7.15 -12.08 29.04
N ASP A 147 -7.26 -12.02 30.37
CA ASP A 147 -8.54 -11.97 31.08
C ASP A 147 -9.33 -10.69 30.73
N ASP A 148 -10.66 -10.77 30.78
CA ASP A 148 -11.56 -9.66 30.39
C ASP A 148 -11.34 -8.39 31.24
N ILE A 149 -10.97 -8.54 32.52
CA ILE A 149 -10.70 -7.42 33.44
C ILE A 149 -9.44 -6.65 33.02
N ASP A 150 -8.41 -7.35 32.53
CA ASP A 150 -7.21 -6.71 32.00
C ASP A 150 -7.52 -5.98 30.68
N ARG A 151 -8.55 -6.41 29.96
CA ARG A 151 -8.95 -5.82 28.68
C ARG A 151 -9.60 -4.44 28.82
N GLU A 152 -10.47 -4.21 29.79
CA GLU A 152 -11.02 -2.86 30.04
C GLU A 152 -9.91 -1.84 30.37
N ALA A 153 -8.92 -2.25 31.16
CA ALA A 153 -7.76 -1.42 31.46
C ALA A 153 -6.86 -1.18 30.23
N VAL A 154 -6.69 -2.19 29.38
CA VAL A 154 -6.00 -2.08 28.08
C VAL A 154 -6.74 -1.12 27.14
N ASP A 155 -8.06 -1.24 27.04
CA ASP A 155 -8.89 -0.38 26.19
C ASP A 155 -8.82 1.08 26.65
N ALA A 156 -8.91 1.32 27.96
CA ALA A 156 -8.74 2.65 28.54
C ALA A 156 -7.37 3.26 28.20
N ARG A 157 -6.28 2.49 28.30
CA ARG A 157 -4.93 2.93 27.87
C ARG A 157 -4.85 3.18 26.36
N SER A 158 -5.57 2.39 25.56
CA SER A 158 -5.54 2.51 24.10
C SER A 158 -6.38 3.67 23.56
N SER A 159 -7.34 4.18 24.33
CA SER A 159 -8.24 5.26 23.90
C SER A 159 -7.51 6.54 23.44
N GLU A 160 -6.48 6.96 24.18
CA GLU A 160 -5.63 8.11 23.80
C GLU A 160 -4.89 7.85 22.48
N ARG A 161 -4.42 6.62 22.27
CA ARG A 161 -3.68 6.18 21.09
C ARG A 161 -4.57 6.12 19.83
N LEU A 162 -5.80 5.61 19.98
CA LEU A 162 -6.84 5.59 18.93
C LEU A 162 -7.15 6.99 18.41
N TYR A 163 -7.12 7.99 19.29
CA TYR A 163 -7.33 9.37 18.91
C TYR A 163 -6.07 10.01 18.29
N ALA A 164 -4.92 9.80 18.93
CA ALA A 164 -3.64 10.36 18.51
C ALA A 164 -3.28 9.96 17.08
N ILE A 165 -3.49 8.70 16.67
CA ILE A 165 -3.14 8.23 15.33
C ILE A 165 -3.85 9.01 14.22
N VAL A 166 -5.13 9.35 14.42
CA VAL A 166 -5.90 10.10 13.44
C VAL A 166 -5.40 11.54 13.36
N ILE A 167 -5.02 12.14 14.50
CA ILE A 167 -4.39 13.47 14.51
C ILE A 167 -3.05 13.46 13.79
N GLU A 168 -2.18 12.51 14.13
CA GLU A 168 -0.83 12.43 13.59
C GLU A 168 -0.86 12.26 12.07
N VAL A 169 -1.71 11.38 11.56
CA VAL A 169 -1.91 11.22 10.11
C VAL A 169 -2.46 12.52 9.49
N ALA A 170 -3.41 13.18 10.13
CA ALA A 170 -3.95 14.45 9.63
C ALA A 170 -2.88 15.56 9.56
N GLU A 171 -2.00 15.66 10.56
CA GLU A 171 -0.90 16.63 10.55
C GLU A 171 0.18 16.27 9.53
N ILE A 172 0.50 14.98 9.34
CA ILE A 172 1.37 14.53 8.23
C ILE A 172 0.80 14.98 6.88
N LEU A 173 -0.49 14.71 6.63
CA LEU A 173 -1.14 15.10 5.38
C LEU A 173 -1.10 16.61 5.15
N ARG A 174 -1.38 17.41 6.18
CA ARG A 174 -1.31 18.88 6.09
C ARG A 174 0.13 19.37 5.86
N ALA A 175 1.12 18.75 6.48
CA ALA A 175 2.52 19.09 6.26
C ALA A 175 2.99 18.74 4.84
N LEU A 176 2.50 17.63 4.28
CA LEU A 176 2.74 17.24 2.88
C LEU A 176 2.01 18.16 1.89
N GLU A 177 0.81 18.65 2.25
CA GLU A 177 0.06 19.59 1.43
C GLU A 177 0.76 20.95 1.35
N GLN A 178 1.35 21.41 2.46
CA GLN A 178 2.15 22.64 2.49
C GLN A 178 3.45 22.50 1.69
N SER A 179 4.14 21.36 1.83
CA SER A 179 5.39 21.10 1.13
C SER A 179 5.60 19.60 0.90
N PRO A 180 5.75 19.16 -0.36
CA PRO A 180 6.07 17.77 -0.67
C PRO A 180 7.36 17.30 0.03
N ALA A 181 7.37 16.07 0.54
CA ALA A 181 8.55 15.53 1.22
C ALA A 181 9.44 14.76 0.25
N ARG A 182 10.67 15.22 0.04
CA ARG A 182 11.60 14.63 -0.92
C ARG A 182 12.09 13.23 -0.52
N GLU A 183 12.12 12.32 -1.50
CA GLU A 183 12.68 10.97 -1.37
C GLU A 183 14.17 10.90 -1.78
N LEU A 184 14.91 10.00 -1.15
CA LEU A 184 16.30 9.68 -1.49
C LEU A 184 16.37 8.77 -2.72
N ALA A 185 17.47 8.86 -3.48
CA ALA A 185 17.67 8.04 -4.68
C ALA A 185 17.73 6.52 -4.41
N LYS A 186 18.01 6.12 -3.17
CA LYS A 186 18.04 4.71 -2.72
C LYS A 186 16.71 4.26 -2.09
N GLY A 187 15.67 5.08 -2.18
CA GLY A 187 14.40 4.89 -1.49
C GLY A 187 14.39 5.49 -0.08
N GLY A 188 13.19 5.83 0.39
CA GLY A 188 12.97 6.37 1.74
C GLY A 188 13.15 7.88 1.86
N LEU A 189 12.62 8.46 2.93
CA LEU A 189 12.64 9.90 3.16
C LEU A 189 14.02 10.44 3.51
N ALA A 190 14.30 11.66 3.05
CA ALA A 190 15.47 12.41 3.52
C ALA A 190 15.28 12.84 4.99
N LEU A 191 16.35 12.75 5.81
CA LEU A 191 16.28 13.05 7.25
C LEU A 191 15.68 14.44 7.61
N PRO A 192 15.97 15.54 6.87
CA PRO A 192 15.30 16.81 7.13
C PRO A 192 13.79 16.74 6.98
N GLU A 193 13.31 15.99 5.98
CA GLU A 193 11.87 15.78 5.76
C GLU A 193 11.27 14.89 6.84
N THR A 194 11.97 13.83 7.25
CA THR A 194 11.53 12.97 8.36
C THR A 194 11.36 13.79 9.63
N ARG A 195 12.33 14.65 9.97
CA ARG A 195 12.25 15.53 11.16
C ARG A 195 11.11 16.54 11.06
N ARG A 196 10.91 17.14 9.87
CA ARG A 196 9.81 18.09 9.62
C ARG A 196 8.45 17.44 9.82
N LEU A 197 8.24 16.24 9.28
CA LEU A 197 6.98 15.50 9.44
C LEU A 197 6.80 15.04 10.90
N ALA A 198 7.88 14.61 11.56
CA ALA A 198 7.84 14.25 12.98
C ALA A 198 7.43 15.44 13.86
N GLU A 199 7.99 16.62 13.61
CA GLU A 199 7.67 17.85 14.33
C GLU A 199 6.22 18.29 14.08
N ALA A 200 5.76 18.24 12.82
CA ALA A 200 4.40 18.60 12.46
C ALA A 200 3.36 17.69 13.15
N ALA A 201 3.60 16.38 13.17
CA ALA A 201 2.71 15.41 13.80
C ALA A 201 2.98 15.18 15.30
N ARG A 202 4.06 15.75 15.85
CA ARG A 202 4.52 15.58 17.24
C ARG A 202 4.76 14.12 17.63
N ILE A 203 5.37 13.37 16.73
CA ILE A 203 5.69 11.95 16.89
C ILE A 203 7.20 11.73 17.01
N ASP A 204 7.59 10.52 17.39
CA ASP A 204 8.98 10.09 17.26
C ASP A 204 9.38 10.05 15.77
N VAL A 205 10.63 10.42 15.48
CA VAL A 205 11.22 10.36 14.14
C VAL A 205 11.17 8.93 13.59
N ASP A 206 11.29 7.93 14.46
CA ASP A 206 11.26 6.52 14.08
C ASP A 206 9.86 6.06 13.61
N ASP A 207 8.79 6.76 13.98
CA ASP A 207 7.41 6.40 13.59
C ASP A 207 6.97 6.96 12.25
N VAL A 208 7.66 7.99 11.76
CA VAL A 208 7.29 8.70 10.52
C VAL A 208 7.18 7.72 9.34
N SER A 209 8.12 6.79 9.21
CA SER A 209 8.11 5.81 8.12
C SER A 209 6.91 4.86 8.22
N THR A 210 6.57 4.40 9.43
CA THR A 210 5.43 3.50 9.66
C THR A 210 4.12 4.20 9.36
N LEU A 211 3.95 5.44 9.84
CA LEU A 211 2.76 6.24 9.61
C LEU A 211 2.58 6.64 8.14
N LEU A 212 3.65 6.97 7.43
CA LEU A 212 3.59 7.20 5.99
C LEU A 212 3.20 5.93 5.23
N GLY A 213 3.71 4.77 5.66
CA GLY A 213 3.28 3.47 5.13
C GLY A 213 1.77 3.25 5.30
N ILE A 214 1.23 3.51 6.48
CA ILE A 214 -0.23 3.45 6.76
C ILE A 214 -0.99 4.45 5.88
N THR A 215 -0.57 5.71 5.86
CA THR A 215 -1.19 6.81 5.10
C THR A 215 -1.25 6.50 3.59
N THR A 216 -0.20 5.86 3.07
CA THR A 216 -0.07 5.54 1.64
C THR A 216 -0.92 4.35 1.25
N ARG A 217 -0.97 3.33 2.11
CA ARG A 217 -1.88 2.18 1.92
C ARG A 217 -3.34 2.58 2.00
N ALA A 218 -3.67 3.53 2.87
CA ALA A 218 -5.00 4.16 2.93
C ALA A 218 -5.31 5.06 1.73
N GLY A 219 -4.38 5.20 0.77
CA GLY A 219 -4.57 6.01 -0.43
C GLY A 219 -4.62 7.51 -0.17
N LEU A 220 -4.17 7.99 0.99
CA LEU A 220 -4.21 9.41 1.40
C LEU A 220 -2.96 10.18 0.97
N ALA A 221 -1.85 9.46 0.79
CA ALA A 221 -0.59 9.98 0.26
C ALA A 221 -0.03 9.03 -0.81
N ARG A 222 0.86 9.54 -1.67
CA ARG A 222 1.58 8.75 -2.66
C ARG A 222 2.95 9.33 -2.98
N THR A 223 3.83 8.52 -3.53
CA THR A 223 5.09 8.98 -4.12
C THR A 223 4.88 9.59 -5.50
N SER A 224 5.68 10.62 -5.79
CA SER A 224 5.70 11.40 -7.03
C SER A 224 7.16 11.78 -7.34
N PRO A 225 7.53 12.20 -8.57
CA PRO A 225 8.89 12.65 -8.86
C PRO A 225 9.38 13.80 -7.96
N ASP A 226 8.45 14.56 -7.39
CA ASP A 226 8.73 15.66 -6.46
C ASP A 226 8.82 15.21 -4.99
N GLY A 227 8.65 13.92 -4.73
CA GLY A 227 8.56 13.34 -3.39
C GLY A 227 7.14 12.90 -3.03
N TRP A 228 6.87 12.79 -1.74
CA TRP A 228 5.58 12.38 -1.20
C TRP A 228 4.59 13.53 -1.26
N VAL A 229 3.39 13.25 -1.77
CA VAL A 229 2.30 14.22 -1.96
C VAL A 229 0.98 13.65 -1.47
N VAL A 230 0.06 14.53 -1.05
CA VAL A 230 -1.32 14.15 -0.73
C VAL A 230 -2.11 13.76 -1.98
N THR A 231 -3.07 12.86 -1.82
CA THR A 231 -4.01 12.45 -2.87
C THR A 231 -5.30 13.27 -2.82
N ALA A 232 -6.24 13.01 -3.73
CA ALA A 232 -7.53 13.70 -3.73
C ALA A 232 -8.45 13.21 -2.59
N GLU A 233 -8.25 11.96 -2.17
CA GLU A 233 -8.98 11.23 -1.14
C GLU A 233 -8.70 11.79 0.26
N ALA A 234 -7.52 12.42 0.45
CA ALA A 234 -7.11 13.03 1.72
C ALA A 234 -8.13 14.05 2.25
N ASN A 235 -8.73 14.87 1.38
CA ASN A 235 -9.71 15.89 1.81
C ASN A 235 -11.02 15.26 2.29
N ALA A 236 -11.48 14.18 1.65
CA ALA A 236 -12.67 13.47 2.07
C ALA A 236 -12.45 12.78 3.43
N TRP A 237 -11.26 12.20 3.64
CA TRP A 237 -10.87 11.63 4.92
C TRP A 237 -10.73 12.70 6.02
N LEU A 238 -10.14 13.86 5.72
CA LEU A 238 -10.10 15.00 6.65
C LEU A 238 -11.48 15.59 6.95
N ALA A 239 -12.51 15.30 6.17
CA ALA A 239 -13.88 15.74 6.44
C ALA A 239 -14.72 14.71 7.20
N SER A 240 -14.30 13.44 7.26
CA SER A 240 -15.06 12.37 7.91
C SER A 240 -14.92 12.38 9.44
N SER A 241 -15.83 11.68 10.12
CA SER A 241 -15.82 11.58 11.59
C SER A 241 -14.59 10.83 12.10
N TRP A 242 -14.25 11.02 13.38
CA TRP A 242 -13.08 10.37 13.99
C TRP A 242 -13.09 8.84 13.86
N PRO A 243 -14.19 8.12 14.15
CA PRO A 243 -14.24 6.67 13.95
C PRO A 243 -14.11 6.26 12.47
N ASP A 244 -14.67 7.04 11.53
CA ASP A 244 -14.56 6.75 10.09
C ASP A 244 -13.12 6.89 9.61
N ARG A 245 -12.42 7.93 10.10
CA ARG A 245 -11.00 8.13 9.79
C ARG A 245 -10.16 6.94 10.25
N TRP A 246 -10.39 6.48 11.48
CA TRP A 246 -9.69 5.33 12.04
C TRP A 246 -10.02 4.02 11.29
N GLU A 247 -11.29 3.80 10.94
CA GLU A 247 -11.73 2.64 10.15
C GLU A 247 -11.01 2.59 8.79
N ALA A 248 -10.89 3.72 8.10
CA ALA A 248 -10.19 3.80 6.82
C ALA A 248 -8.71 3.39 6.95
N LEU A 249 -8.02 3.87 7.99
CA LEU A 249 -6.61 3.52 8.24
C LEU A 249 -6.44 2.04 8.57
N THR A 250 -7.31 1.49 9.43
CA THR A 250 -7.21 0.10 9.89
C THR A 250 -7.65 -0.91 8.83
N SER A 251 -8.63 -0.59 8.00
CA SER A 251 -9.07 -1.43 6.88
C SER A 251 -7.93 -1.62 5.87
N SER A 252 -7.33 -0.53 5.41
CA SER A 252 -6.20 -0.60 4.48
C SER A 252 -4.93 -1.21 5.10
N TRP A 253 -4.73 -1.03 6.41
CA TRP A 253 -3.67 -1.73 7.12
C TRP A 253 -3.91 -3.25 7.15
N LEU A 254 -5.12 -3.70 7.50
CA LEU A 254 -5.48 -5.11 7.56
C LEU A 254 -5.34 -5.79 6.19
N GLU A 255 -5.82 -5.13 5.12
CA GLU A 255 -5.68 -5.60 3.73
C GLU A 255 -4.22 -5.72 3.29
N SER A 256 -3.31 -4.96 3.91
CA SER A 256 -1.89 -4.98 3.60
C SER A 256 -1.07 -5.97 4.41
N LEU A 257 -1.66 -6.59 5.43
CA LEU A 257 -0.94 -7.54 6.26
C LEU A 257 -0.54 -8.77 5.43
N PRO A 258 0.68 -9.30 5.63
CA PRO A 258 1.06 -10.55 5.00
C PRO A 258 0.07 -11.67 5.36
N PRO A 259 -0.36 -12.50 4.40
CA PRO A 259 -1.32 -13.58 4.65
C PRO A 259 -0.94 -14.49 5.82
N GLU A 260 0.36 -14.72 6.00
CA GLU A 260 0.91 -15.56 7.07
C GLU A 260 0.63 -14.98 8.45
N ILE A 261 0.70 -13.65 8.58
CA ILE A 261 0.38 -12.94 9.83
C ILE A 261 -1.12 -13.01 10.12
N VAL A 262 -1.95 -12.81 9.09
CA VAL A 262 -3.42 -12.90 9.23
C VAL A 262 -3.85 -14.32 9.63
N ALA A 263 -3.25 -15.35 9.04
CA ALA A 263 -3.54 -16.75 9.35
C ALA A 263 -3.27 -17.07 10.83
N VAL A 264 -2.11 -16.65 11.34
CA VAL A 264 -1.75 -16.83 12.76
C VAL A 264 -2.71 -16.08 13.67
N LEU A 265 -3.00 -14.80 13.36
CA LEU A 265 -3.87 -13.98 14.18
C LEU A 265 -5.30 -14.53 14.25
N ARG A 266 -5.86 -15.09 13.16
CA ARG A 266 -7.19 -15.72 13.19
C ARG A 266 -7.32 -16.80 14.27
N GLN A 267 -6.23 -17.50 14.58
CA GLN A 267 -6.22 -18.54 15.62
C GLN A 267 -5.84 -18.01 17.01
N ARG A 268 -5.04 -16.94 17.06
CA ARG A 268 -4.37 -16.47 18.29
C ARG A 268 -4.62 -15.00 18.61
N VAL A 269 -5.69 -14.40 18.06
CA VAL A 269 -5.98 -12.97 18.21
C VAL A 269 -6.07 -12.53 19.68
N GLU A 270 -6.56 -13.39 20.58
CA GLU A 270 -6.73 -13.11 22.02
C GLU A 270 -5.44 -13.27 22.86
N THR A 271 -4.37 -13.78 22.26
CA THR A 271 -3.09 -13.98 22.97
C THR A 271 -2.22 -12.73 22.87
N SER A 272 -1.22 -12.62 23.75
CA SER A 272 -0.21 -11.57 23.64
C SER A 272 0.51 -11.63 22.28
N TRP A 273 0.58 -10.49 21.60
CA TRP A 273 1.30 -10.27 20.33
C TRP A 273 2.80 -10.04 20.51
N GLY A 274 3.35 -10.49 21.64
CA GLY A 274 4.79 -10.53 21.94
C GLY A 274 5.40 -11.91 21.62
N GLU A 275 6.16 -12.43 22.57
CA GLU A 275 6.86 -13.72 22.43
C GLU A 275 5.90 -14.91 22.19
N PRO A 276 4.72 -15.02 22.84
CA PRO A 276 3.80 -16.14 22.58
C PRO A 276 3.35 -16.24 21.12
N LEU A 277 3.00 -15.10 20.50
CA LEU A 277 2.63 -15.06 19.08
C LEU A 277 3.81 -15.44 18.18
N ARG A 278 5.02 -15.01 18.53
CA ARG A 278 6.25 -15.33 17.80
C ARG A 278 6.58 -16.82 17.86
N GLU A 279 6.56 -17.43 19.04
CA GLU A 279 6.79 -18.86 19.22
C GLU A 279 5.78 -19.67 18.41
N PHE A 280 4.50 -19.28 18.47
CA PHE A 280 3.46 -19.92 17.69
C PHE A 280 3.67 -19.75 16.17
N THR A 281 4.07 -18.56 15.72
CA THR A 281 4.35 -18.31 14.30
C THR A 281 5.54 -19.13 13.81
N LEU A 282 6.60 -19.29 14.60
CA LEU A 282 7.74 -20.15 14.25
C LEU A 282 7.36 -21.64 14.21
N TRP A 283 6.45 -22.08 15.07
CA TRP A 283 5.90 -23.43 14.98
C TRP A 283 5.01 -23.62 13.74
N ALA A 284 4.17 -22.62 13.44
CA ALA A 284 3.24 -22.62 12.30
C ALA A 284 3.96 -22.48 10.95
N TYR A 285 5.09 -21.79 10.91
CA TYR A 285 5.95 -21.59 9.75
C TYR A 285 7.39 -22.04 10.05
N PRO A 286 7.68 -23.35 10.01
CA PRO A 286 8.97 -23.92 10.42
C PRO A 286 10.19 -23.35 9.68
N ALA A 287 10.03 -23.00 8.40
CA ALA A 287 11.09 -22.38 7.59
C ALA A 287 11.08 -20.84 7.63
N GLY A 288 10.25 -20.22 8.49
CA GLY A 288 10.03 -18.78 8.52
C GLY A 288 11.02 -17.97 9.36
N ALA A 289 12.01 -18.60 9.98
CA ALA A 289 12.92 -17.96 10.95
C ALA A 289 13.60 -16.67 10.44
N ALA A 290 13.83 -16.56 9.13
CA ALA A 290 14.44 -15.39 8.50
C ALA A 290 13.52 -14.15 8.45
N TRP A 291 12.19 -14.33 8.33
CA TRP A 291 11.25 -13.22 8.16
C TRP A 291 10.35 -12.98 9.37
N VAL A 292 10.09 -14.01 10.19
CA VAL A 292 9.14 -13.92 11.33
C VAL A 292 9.47 -12.77 12.28
N PRO A 293 10.72 -12.59 12.75
CA PRO A 293 11.02 -11.53 13.72
C PRO A 293 10.76 -10.13 13.18
N GLU A 294 11.18 -9.84 11.94
CA GLU A 294 11.03 -8.53 11.33
C GLU A 294 9.57 -8.22 10.99
N ARG A 295 8.84 -9.19 10.40
CA ARG A 295 7.42 -9.00 10.05
C ARG A 295 6.54 -8.84 11.29
N LEU A 296 6.77 -9.62 12.35
CA LEU A 296 6.03 -9.48 13.61
C LEU A 296 6.36 -8.16 14.31
N ALA A 297 7.63 -7.73 14.31
CA ALA A 297 7.99 -6.43 14.87
C ALA A 297 7.29 -5.27 14.12
N ALA A 298 7.28 -5.32 12.79
CA ALA A 298 6.58 -4.33 11.96
C ALA A 298 5.06 -4.34 12.18
N PHE A 299 4.47 -5.54 12.29
CA PHE A 299 3.07 -5.73 12.64
C PHE A 299 2.76 -5.13 14.01
N SER A 300 3.46 -5.55 15.07
CA SER A 300 3.19 -5.11 16.44
C SER A 300 3.41 -3.61 16.60
N ARG A 301 4.42 -3.02 15.94
CA ARG A 301 4.59 -1.55 15.95
C ARG A 301 3.42 -0.82 15.30
N SER A 302 2.98 -1.29 14.13
CA SER A 302 1.84 -0.69 13.43
C SER A 302 0.55 -0.84 14.23
N ALA A 303 0.33 -2.01 14.84
CA ALA A 303 -0.85 -2.29 15.63
C ALA A 303 -0.91 -1.46 16.92
N GLU A 304 0.23 -1.25 17.59
CA GLU A 304 0.34 -0.36 18.75
C GLU A 304 0.05 1.10 18.35
N LEU A 305 0.60 1.58 17.23
CA LEU A 305 0.33 2.93 16.72
C LEU A 305 -1.15 3.14 16.37
N LEU A 306 -1.81 2.10 15.83
CA LEU A 306 -3.24 2.11 15.51
C LEU A 306 -4.14 1.95 16.75
N GLY A 307 -3.59 1.72 17.94
CA GLY A 307 -4.36 1.48 19.17
C GLY A 307 -5.05 0.10 19.19
N LEU A 308 -4.57 -0.85 18.40
CA LEU A 308 -5.06 -2.24 18.37
C LEU A 308 -4.40 -3.11 19.45
N SER A 309 -3.29 -2.67 20.01
CA SER A 309 -2.65 -3.27 21.18
C SER A 309 -2.17 -2.21 22.16
N SER A 310 -1.97 -2.63 23.41
CA SER A 310 -1.24 -1.88 24.42
C SER A 310 -0.23 -2.81 25.10
N GLY A 311 1.06 -2.52 24.93
CA GLY A 311 2.13 -3.38 25.49
C GLY A 311 2.09 -4.81 24.95
N GLY A 312 1.70 -4.98 23.68
CA GLY A 312 1.54 -6.30 23.05
C GLY A 312 0.28 -7.06 23.46
N VAL A 313 -0.61 -6.47 24.25
CA VAL A 313 -1.92 -7.06 24.58
C VAL A 313 -2.98 -6.51 23.63
N PRO A 314 -3.75 -7.36 22.92
CA PRO A 314 -4.80 -6.93 21.99
C PRO A 314 -5.96 -6.21 22.70
N THR A 315 -6.48 -5.15 22.09
CA THR A 315 -7.66 -4.40 22.56
C THR A 315 -8.98 -5.04 22.12
N SER A 316 -10.11 -4.63 22.70
CA SER A 316 -11.43 -5.08 22.21
C SER A 316 -11.69 -4.67 20.76
N ALA A 317 -11.18 -3.51 20.33
CA ALA A 317 -11.23 -3.06 18.94
C ALA A 317 -10.46 -4.02 18.00
N ALA A 318 -9.31 -4.54 18.42
CA ALA A 318 -8.58 -5.55 17.66
C ALA A 318 -9.35 -6.88 17.54
N LEU A 319 -9.94 -7.36 18.63
CA LEU A 319 -10.76 -8.58 18.59
C LEU A 319 -11.93 -8.43 17.62
N ALA A 320 -12.64 -7.29 17.68
CA ALA A 320 -13.73 -6.98 16.76
C ALA A 320 -13.23 -6.90 15.30
N LEU A 321 -12.09 -6.27 15.05
CA LEU A 321 -11.51 -6.13 13.71
C LEU A 321 -11.25 -7.50 13.06
N PHE A 322 -10.60 -8.41 13.77
CA PHE A 322 -10.22 -9.71 13.22
C PHE A 322 -11.36 -10.74 13.19
N ARG A 323 -12.37 -10.62 14.08
CA ARG A 323 -13.49 -11.57 14.17
C ARG A 323 -14.72 -11.16 13.38
N GLU A 324 -15.05 -9.87 13.42
CA GLU A 324 -16.33 -9.33 12.95
C GLU A 324 -16.13 -8.32 11.80
N GLY A 325 -14.93 -7.75 11.66
CA GLY A 325 -14.55 -6.85 10.58
C GLY A 325 -14.50 -5.38 10.99
N ALA A 326 -14.11 -4.53 10.03
CA ALA A 326 -13.82 -3.12 10.26
C ALA A 326 -14.99 -2.32 10.85
N GLY A 327 -16.23 -2.56 10.39
CA GLY A 327 -17.40 -1.85 10.90
C GLY A 327 -17.73 -2.15 12.37
N ALA A 328 -17.49 -3.39 12.83
CA ALA A 328 -17.64 -3.77 14.23
C ALA A 328 -16.54 -3.10 15.09
N ALA A 329 -15.29 -3.13 14.61
CA ALA A 329 -14.19 -2.44 15.27
C ALA A 329 -14.42 -0.93 15.37
N ARG A 330 -14.91 -0.28 14.30
CA ARG A 330 -15.31 1.13 14.30
C ARG A 330 -16.36 1.42 15.37
N SER A 331 -17.34 0.55 15.53
CA SER A 331 -18.40 0.71 16.53
C SER A 331 -17.81 0.65 17.95
N ARG A 332 -16.88 -0.28 18.22
CA ARG A 332 -16.13 -0.34 19.48
C ARG A 332 -15.30 0.91 19.74
N VAL A 333 -14.59 1.39 18.72
CA VAL A 333 -13.81 2.63 18.84
C VAL A 333 -14.72 3.83 19.11
N ALA A 334 -15.89 3.91 18.49
CA ALA A 334 -16.85 4.98 18.76
C ALA A 334 -17.38 4.97 20.20
N GLU A 335 -17.50 3.79 20.84
CA GLU A 335 -17.87 3.66 22.27
C GLU A 335 -16.73 4.13 23.20
N LEU A 336 -15.48 4.00 22.78
CA LEU A 336 -14.29 4.34 23.58
C LEU A 336 -13.85 5.82 23.43
N LEU A 337 -14.23 6.48 22.35
CA LEU A 337 -13.82 7.85 22.06
C LEU A 337 -14.82 8.88 22.63
N PRO A 338 -14.36 10.05 23.12
CA PRO A 338 -15.25 11.14 23.48
C PRO A 338 -16.03 11.68 22.26
N GLU A 339 -17.26 12.17 22.51
CA GLU A 339 -18.05 12.84 21.47
C GLU A 339 -17.37 14.11 20.97
N ALA A 340 -17.55 14.39 19.67
CA ALA A 340 -17.02 15.61 19.07
C ALA A 340 -17.75 16.84 19.64
N VAL A 341 -16.99 17.87 19.99
CA VAL A 341 -17.51 19.14 20.51
C VAL A 341 -17.59 20.19 19.39
N GLU A 342 -18.63 21.02 19.46
CA GLU A 342 -18.85 22.16 18.55
C GLU A 342 -18.59 23.51 19.24
N GLN A 343 -18.10 23.50 20.48
CA GLN A 343 -17.88 24.69 21.30
C GLN A 343 -16.45 24.75 21.84
N VAL A 344 -15.88 25.94 21.86
CA VAL A 344 -14.52 26.25 22.30
C VAL A 344 -14.51 27.43 23.28
N TYR A 345 -13.42 27.56 24.02
CA TYR A 345 -13.15 28.75 24.85
C TYR A 345 -12.27 29.72 24.08
N LEU A 346 -12.78 30.93 23.83
CA LEU A 346 -12.02 32.02 23.24
C LEU A 346 -11.39 32.87 24.35
N GLN A 347 -10.07 33.00 24.34
CA GLN A 347 -9.30 33.73 25.35
C GLN A 347 -8.85 35.11 24.87
N HIS A 348 -8.46 35.97 25.82
CA HIS A 348 -8.12 37.38 25.57
C HIS A 348 -6.77 37.55 24.85
N ASP A 349 -5.93 36.54 24.86
CA ASP A 349 -4.61 36.46 24.22
C ASP A 349 -4.67 35.81 22.82
N LEU A 350 -5.87 35.78 22.21
CA LEU A 350 -6.18 35.17 20.91
C LEU A 350 -6.05 33.64 20.87
N THR A 351 -5.93 33.01 22.04
CA THR A 351 -5.89 31.55 22.18
C THR A 351 -7.31 30.99 22.13
N VAL A 352 -7.48 29.88 21.41
CA VAL A 352 -8.71 29.08 21.36
C VAL A 352 -8.40 27.73 22.01
N VAL A 353 -9.13 27.40 23.06
CA VAL A 353 -8.96 26.13 23.79
C VAL A 353 -10.18 25.26 23.54
N SER A 354 -9.98 24.08 22.97
CA SER A 354 -11.04 23.08 22.86
C SER A 354 -11.10 22.22 24.12
N PRO A 355 -12.30 22.02 24.73
CA PRO A 355 -12.48 21.11 25.86
C PRO A 355 -12.40 19.62 25.46
N GLY A 356 -12.49 19.32 24.16
CA GLY A 356 -12.54 17.96 23.64
C GLY A 356 -12.22 17.90 22.14
N PRO A 357 -12.40 16.74 21.51
CA PRO A 357 -12.12 16.59 20.09
C PRO A 357 -13.10 17.43 19.26
N LEU A 358 -12.61 18.34 18.41
CA LEU A 358 -13.50 19.15 17.58
C LEU A 358 -14.14 18.32 16.48
N SER A 359 -15.32 18.76 16.03
CA SER A 359 -15.89 18.26 14.79
C SER A 359 -14.93 18.56 13.61
N PRO A 360 -14.82 17.65 12.61
CA PRO A 360 -13.95 17.86 11.46
C PRO A 360 -14.15 19.19 10.74
N ALA A 361 -15.42 19.61 10.59
CA ALA A 361 -15.78 20.86 9.95
C ALA A 361 -15.32 22.08 10.76
N LEU A 362 -15.48 22.03 12.09
CA LEU A 362 -15.02 23.09 12.99
C LEU A 362 -13.49 23.21 13.03
N ASP A 363 -12.76 22.09 13.16
CA ASP A 363 -11.29 22.08 13.11
C ASP A 363 -10.77 22.69 11.79
N ALA A 364 -11.34 22.24 10.65
CA ALA A 364 -10.96 22.75 9.34
C ALA A 364 -11.21 24.26 9.22
N ARG A 365 -12.37 24.75 9.71
CA ARG A 365 -12.71 26.17 9.64
C ARG A 365 -11.87 27.04 10.58
N LEU A 366 -11.56 26.56 11.79
CA LEU A 366 -10.66 27.27 12.73
C LEU A 366 -9.26 27.43 12.14
N ARG A 367 -8.73 26.41 11.47
CA ARG A 367 -7.38 26.45 10.86
C ARG A 367 -7.22 27.47 9.74
N VAL A 368 -8.32 27.97 9.16
CA VAL A 368 -8.27 29.07 8.19
C VAL A 368 -7.72 30.34 8.85
N ILE A 369 -8.20 30.64 10.08
CA ILE A 369 -7.88 31.87 10.82
C ILE A 369 -6.83 31.69 11.93
N ALA A 370 -6.55 30.44 12.33
CA ALA A 370 -5.69 30.12 13.45
C ALA A 370 -4.62 29.09 13.10
N VAL A 371 -3.49 29.17 13.79
CA VAL A 371 -2.45 28.13 13.76
C VAL A 371 -2.63 27.18 14.93
N VAL A 372 -2.31 25.89 14.75
CA VAL A 372 -2.40 24.90 15.82
C VAL A 372 -1.15 24.97 16.68
N GLU A 373 -1.33 25.30 17.96
CA GLU A 373 -0.25 25.28 18.96
C GLU A 373 -0.18 23.95 19.69
N SER A 374 -1.27 23.20 19.74
CA SER A 374 -1.27 21.83 20.23
C SER A 374 -2.41 21.05 19.60
N ALA A 375 -2.06 19.99 18.87
CA ALA A 375 -3.03 19.02 18.38
C ALA A 375 -3.16 17.90 19.43
N GLY A 376 -4.38 17.57 19.82
CA GLY A 376 -4.65 16.57 20.85
C GLY A 376 -6.13 16.56 21.23
N LEU A 377 -6.52 15.73 22.20
CA LEU A 377 -7.89 15.66 22.70
C LEU A 377 -8.39 17.03 23.19
N ALA A 378 -7.51 17.81 23.83
CA ALA A 378 -7.73 19.21 24.14
C ALA A 378 -6.82 20.07 23.24
N ALA A 379 -7.29 20.32 22.02
CA ALA A 379 -6.53 21.09 21.05
C ALA A 379 -6.49 22.59 21.42
N THR A 380 -5.34 23.22 21.14
CA THR A 380 -5.13 24.66 21.34
C THR A 380 -4.73 25.31 20.02
N TYR A 381 -5.41 26.39 19.66
CA TYR A 381 -5.15 27.17 18.46
C TYR A 381 -4.82 28.60 18.86
N ARG A 382 -4.02 29.29 18.05
CA ARG A 382 -3.79 30.73 18.17
C ARG A 382 -4.33 31.43 16.93
N ILE A 383 -5.34 32.26 17.11
CA ILE A 383 -5.83 33.12 16.02
C ILE A 383 -4.74 34.12 15.67
N THR A 384 -4.50 34.28 14.37
CA THR A 384 -3.45 35.17 13.86
C THR A 384 -4.02 36.21 12.94
N GLU A 385 -3.44 37.41 12.93
CA GLU A 385 -3.79 38.46 11.97
C GLU A 385 -3.67 37.96 10.53
N GLY A 386 -2.59 37.23 10.21
CA GLY A 386 -2.39 36.66 8.87
C GLY A 386 -3.46 35.63 8.47
N GLY A 387 -3.97 34.83 9.41
CA GLY A 387 -5.07 33.90 9.16
C GLY A 387 -6.40 34.62 8.89
N VAL A 388 -6.73 35.61 9.72
CA VAL A 388 -7.91 36.47 9.51
C VAL A 388 -7.81 37.19 8.17
N GLN A 389 -6.64 37.75 7.85
CA GLN A 389 -6.39 38.43 6.58
C GLN A 389 -6.60 37.51 5.38
N ARG A 390 -6.11 36.27 5.46
CA ARG A 390 -6.30 35.25 4.42
C ARG A 390 -7.78 34.92 4.24
N ALA A 391 -8.51 34.70 5.33
CA ALA A 391 -9.95 34.42 5.27
C ALA A 391 -10.72 35.55 4.57
N LEU A 392 -10.42 36.81 4.90
CA LEU A 392 -10.99 37.99 4.23
C LEU A 392 -10.65 38.00 2.74
N SER A 393 -9.38 37.74 2.39
CA SER A 393 -8.93 37.60 1.00
C SER A 393 -9.50 36.38 0.29
N GLU A 394 -10.10 35.41 0.98
CA GLU A 394 -10.83 34.27 0.40
C GLU A 394 -12.35 34.54 0.29
N GLY A 395 -12.81 35.72 0.76
CA GLY A 395 -14.20 36.19 0.62
C GLY A 395 -15.02 36.21 1.92
N GLU A 396 -14.43 35.88 3.07
CA GLU A 396 -15.09 36.08 4.37
C GLU A 396 -15.21 37.59 4.69
N THR A 397 -16.13 37.93 5.58
CA THR A 397 -16.37 39.31 6.06
C THR A 397 -16.22 39.38 7.57
N ALA A 398 -16.07 40.59 8.12
CA ALA A 398 -16.07 40.77 9.57
C ALA A 398 -17.36 40.22 10.22
N ASP A 399 -18.50 40.34 9.56
CA ASP A 399 -19.79 39.86 10.08
C ASP A 399 -19.86 38.34 10.06
N THR A 400 -19.44 37.69 8.98
CA THR A 400 -19.44 36.22 8.89
C THR A 400 -18.43 35.59 9.84
N LEU A 401 -17.24 36.19 10.00
CA LEU A 401 -16.24 35.75 10.99
C LEU A 401 -16.75 35.92 12.43
N ARG A 402 -17.39 37.06 12.75
CA ARG A 402 -17.99 37.29 14.08
C ARG A 402 -19.15 36.34 14.35
N ALA A 403 -20.01 36.09 13.37
CA ALA A 403 -21.09 35.12 13.50
C ALA A 403 -20.54 33.72 13.80
N PHE A 404 -19.52 33.28 13.06
CA PHE A 404 -18.85 32.00 13.29
C PHE A 404 -18.19 31.93 14.68
N LEU A 405 -17.38 32.93 15.06
CA LEU A 405 -16.73 32.97 16.38
C LEU A 405 -17.73 33.02 17.52
N GLY A 406 -18.87 33.69 17.31
CA GLY A 406 -19.97 33.75 18.29
C GLY A 406 -20.70 32.42 18.41
N GLU A 407 -20.92 31.71 17.30
CA GLU A 407 -21.55 30.39 17.27
C GLU A 407 -20.73 29.36 18.04
N ILE A 408 -19.40 29.36 17.89
CA ILE A 408 -18.53 28.34 18.49
C ILE A 408 -18.07 28.68 19.91
N SER A 409 -18.28 29.90 20.40
CA SER A 409 -17.73 30.33 21.68
C SER A 409 -18.64 30.00 22.86
N ALA A 410 -18.14 29.21 23.80
CA ALA A 410 -18.82 28.93 25.06
C ALA A 410 -18.91 30.16 25.99
N THR A 411 -18.05 31.16 25.79
CA THR A 411 -17.90 32.33 26.69
C THR A 411 -18.16 33.68 26.02
N GLY A 412 -18.57 33.68 24.74
CA GLY A 412 -18.65 34.89 23.91
C GLY A 412 -17.29 35.30 23.32
N ILE A 413 -17.30 36.32 22.46
CA ILE A 413 -16.09 36.80 21.77
C ILE A 413 -15.35 37.82 22.65
N PRO A 414 -14.08 37.59 23.04
CA PRO A 414 -13.30 38.58 23.77
C PRO A 414 -13.07 39.85 22.96
N GLN A 415 -13.09 41.01 23.63
CA GLN A 415 -12.90 42.31 22.97
C GLN A 415 -11.61 42.41 22.12
N PRO A 416 -10.44 41.88 22.54
CA PRO A 416 -9.24 41.91 21.71
C PRO A 416 -9.40 41.16 20.39
N LEU A 417 -10.14 40.05 20.38
CA LEU A 417 -10.39 39.25 19.19
C LEU A 417 -11.37 39.95 18.24
N ASP A 418 -12.46 40.52 18.77
CA ASP A 418 -13.40 41.32 17.97
C ASP A 418 -12.70 42.52 17.34
N TYR A 419 -11.85 43.21 18.10
CA TYR A 419 -11.03 44.31 17.57
C TYR A 419 -10.10 43.86 16.44
N LEU A 420 -9.40 42.73 16.61
CA LEU A 420 -8.54 42.17 15.55
C LEU A 420 -9.33 41.93 14.26
N VAL A 421 -10.49 41.27 14.35
CA VAL A 421 -11.32 40.98 13.18
C VAL A 421 -11.78 42.26 12.48
N GLN A 422 -12.27 43.24 13.24
CA GLN A 422 -12.70 44.53 12.68
C GLN A 422 -11.54 45.28 12.04
N GLN A 423 -10.41 45.38 12.73
CA GLN A 423 -9.22 46.07 12.23
C GLN A 423 -8.65 45.41 10.96
N SER A 424 -8.60 44.08 10.90
CA SER A 424 -8.17 43.37 9.70
C SER A 424 -9.12 43.61 8.53
N ALA A 425 -10.44 43.65 8.79
CA ALA A 425 -11.44 43.95 7.77
C ALA A 425 -11.38 45.42 7.28
N GLU A 426 -11.10 46.39 8.16
CA GLU A 426 -10.90 47.79 7.78
C GLU A 426 -9.63 47.99 6.93
N ARG A 427 -8.56 47.27 7.25
CA ARG A 427 -7.32 47.28 6.45
C ARG A 427 -7.46 46.53 5.13
N HIS A 428 -8.41 45.61 5.04
CA HIS A 428 -8.65 44.82 3.85
C HIS A 428 -9.04 45.72 2.67
N GLY A 429 -8.36 45.54 1.54
CA GLY A 429 -8.52 46.40 0.37
C GLY A 429 -7.61 47.64 0.35
N ARG A 430 -6.63 47.72 1.25
CA ARG A 430 -5.49 48.66 1.15
C ARG A 430 -4.73 48.48 -0.16
N TYR A 431 -4.67 47.25 -0.67
CA TYR A 431 -4.18 46.94 -2.01
C TYR A 431 -5.33 46.44 -2.88
N ARG A 432 -5.44 46.98 -4.10
CA ARG A 432 -6.50 46.62 -5.05
C ARG A 432 -5.88 46.17 -6.36
N VAL A 433 -6.20 44.97 -6.81
CA VAL A 433 -5.63 44.38 -8.03
C VAL A 433 -6.68 44.38 -9.14
N SER A 434 -6.36 44.97 -10.27
CA SER A 434 -7.22 45.02 -11.46
C SER A 434 -6.45 44.60 -12.71
N GLY A 435 -7.19 44.12 -13.73
CA GLY A 435 -6.63 43.82 -15.03
C GLY A 435 -6.41 45.09 -15.85
N VAL A 436 -5.37 45.11 -16.68
CA VAL A 436 -5.10 46.18 -17.64
C VAL A 436 -4.93 45.57 -19.02
N GLU A 437 -5.59 46.13 -20.03
CA GLU A 437 -5.39 45.67 -21.41
C GLU A 437 -3.98 46.03 -21.89
N PRO A 438 -3.22 45.07 -22.46
CA PRO A 438 -1.92 45.35 -23.05
C PRO A 438 -1.98 46.49 -24.08
N GLY A 439 -1.10 47.47 -23.93
CA GLY A 439 -1.06 48.65 -24.81
C GLY A 439 -1.98 49.79 -24.41
N THR A 440 -2.64 49.73 -23.24
CA THR A 440 -3.37 50.86 -22.67
C THR A 440 -2.45 52.09 -22.55
N PRO A 441 -2.82 53.26 -23.10
CA PRO A 441 -2.02 54.48 -23.01
C PRO A 441 -1.70 54.86 -21.57
N GLY A 442 -0.43 55.19 -21.30
CA GLY A 442 0.02 55.55 -19.95
C GLY A 442 0.52 54.38 -19.11
N PHE A 443 0.43 53.14 -19.61
CA PHE A 443 0.99 51.95 -18.97
C PHE A 443 2.13 51.36 -19.82
N PRO A 444 3.08 50.59 -19.22
CA PRO A 444 4.04 49.81 -19.99
C PRO A 444 3.35 48.80 -20.92
N ALA A 445 3.92 48.55 -22.10
CA ALA A 445 3.29 47.73 -23.15
C ALA A 445 3.02 46.27 -22.74
N ASP A 446 3.82 45.73 -21.81
CA ASP A 446 3.73 44.37 -21.29
C ASP A 446 2.95 44.29 -19.96
N ALA A 447 2.42 45.41 -19.45
CA ALA A 447 1.61 45.41 -18.24
C ALA A 447 0.22 44.82 -18.52
N VAL A 448 -0.16 43.82 -17.72
CA VAL A 448 -1.49 43.18 -17.75
C VAL A 448 -2.22 43.30 -16.41
N THR A 449 -1.52 43.72 -15.36
CA THR A 449 -2.08 43.87 -14.01
C THR A 449 -1.65 45.20 -13.41
N LEU A 450 -2.59 45.89 -12.77
CA LEU A 450 -2.38 47.07 -11.95
C LEU A 450 -2.67 46.74 -10.48
N VAL A 451 -1.81 47.20 -9.58
CA VAL A 451 -2.02 47.20 -8.14
C VAL A 451 -2.06 48.65 -7.67
N GLU A 452 -3.18 49.03 -7.07
CA GLU A 452 -3.40 50.35 -6.48
C GLU A 452 -3.32 50.25 -4.95
N ALA A 453 -2.78 51.27 -4.31
CA ALA A 453 -2.73 51.38 -2.86
C ALA A 453 -3.24 52.74 -2.36
N ASP A 454 -3.65 52.79 -1.09
CA ASP A 454 -4.18 54.02 -0.48
C ASP A 454 -3.07 55.03 -0.08
N GLU A 455 -1.83 54.56 0.11
CA GLU A 455 -0.71 55.37 0.60
C GLU A 455 0.58 55.11 -0.17
N HIS A 456 1.44 56.12 -0.29
CA HIS A 456 2.70 56.02 -1.04
C HIS A 456 3.68 55.02 -0.42
N THR A 457 3.72 54.98 0.91
CA THR A 457 4.52 54.03 1.71
C THR A 457 4.11 52.58 1.46
N SER A 458 2.87 52.33 1.03
CA SER A 458 2.40 50.99 0.67
C SER A 458 3.10 50.48 -0.59
N ILE A 459 3.26 51.33 -1.61
CA ILE A 459 4.00 50.97 -2.82
C ILE A 459 5.50 50.82 -2.53
N ASP A 460 6.07 51.69 -1.67
CA ASP A 460 7.47 51.56 -1.24
C ASP A 460 7.73 50.19 -0.58
N THR A 461 6.76 49.69 0.19
CA THR A 461 6.85 48.37 0.84
C THR A 461 6.86 47.24 -0.19
N LEU A 462 5.95 47.27 -1.18
CA LEU A 462 5.88 46.25 -2.23
C LEU A 462 7.15 46.16 -3.08
N GLU A 463 7.84 47.28 -3.31
CA GLU A 463 9.07 47.31 -4.11
C GLU A 463 10.28 46.72 -3.40
N VAL A 464 10.36 46.88 -2.08
CA VAL A 464 11.50 46.42 -1.29
C VAL A 464 11.34 44.95 -0.89
N ASP A 465 10.13 44.42 -0.94
CA ASP A 465 9.86 43.03 -0.60
C ASP A 465 10.42 42.05 -1.64
N HIS A 466 11.52 41.39 -1.26
CA HIS A 466 12.18 40.41 -2.10
C HIS A 466 11.31 39.19 -2.40
N ALA A 467 10.33 38.84 -1.55
CA ALA A 467 9.42 37.73 -1.80
C ALA A 467 8.54 37.98 -3.04
N LEU A 468 8.26 39.25 -3.35
CA LEU A 468 7.48 39.68 -4.51
C LEU A 468 8.32 39.88 -5.78
N SER A 469 9.64 39.68 -5.72
CA SER A 469 10.54 39.82 -6.89
C SER A 469 10.09 39.01 -8.12
N PRO A 470 9.55 37.77 -8.00
CA PRO A 470 9.06 37.02 -9.14
C PRO A 470 7.93 37.71 -9.92
N LEU A 471 7.17 38.63 -9.29
CA LEU A 471 6.08 39.36 -9.92
C LEU A 471 6.55 40.49 -10.84
N ALA A 472 7.85 40.80 -10.87
CA ALA A 472 8.43 41.86 -11.69
C ALA A 472 7.64 43.18 -11.57
N LEU A 473 7.33 43.57 -10.33
CA LEU A 473 6.57 44.79 -10.03
C LEU A 473 7.37 46.03 -10.50
N ARG A 474 6.70 46.94 -11.20
CA ARG A 474 7.30 48.21 -11.67
C ARG A 474 6.41 49.37 -11.30
N ARG A 475 6.96 50.38 -10.62
CA ARG A 475 6.22 51.58 -10.25
C ARG A 475 5.69 52.30 -11.46
N LEU A 476 4.43 52.71 -11.37
CA LEU A 476 3.84 53.66 -12.29
C LEU A 476 3.89 55.07 -11.69
N ASP A 477 3.47 55.22 -10.43
CA ASP A 477 3.53 56.46 -9.67
C ASP A 477 3.53 56.23 -8.14
N GLY A 478 3.15 57.24 -7.36
CA GLY A 478 3.11 57.19 -5.92
C GLY A 478 2.11 56.17 -5.34
N LEU A 479 1.03 55.83 -6.04
CA LEU A 479 -0.05 54.97 -5.53
C LEU A 479 -0.28 53.73 -6.39
N ARG A 480 0.45 53.58 -7.49
CA ARG A 480 0.21 52.55 -8.50
C ARG A 480 1.49 51.81 -8.89
N ILE A 481 1.41 50.49 -8.94
CA ILE A 481 2.47 49.58 -9.39
C ILE A 481 1.90 48.54 -10.35
N VAL A 482 2.65 48.17 -11.38
CA VAL A 482 2.17 47.27 -12.44
C VAL A 482 2.97 45.99 -12.53
N SER A 483 2.34 44.93 -13.03
CA SER A 483 2.98 43.64 -13.31
C SER A 483 2.64 43.15 -14.71
N ARG A 484 3.56 42.36 -15.28
CA ARG A 484 3.37 41.62 -16.53
C ARG A 484 2.73 40.23 -16.33
N PHE A 485 2.49 39.83 -15.08
CA PHE A 485 1.84 38.57 -14.76
C PHE A 485 0.34 38.77 -14.58
N GLU A 486 -0.42 37.72 -14.89
CA GLU A 486 -1.88 37.67 -14.80
C GLU A 486 -2.40 38.12 -13.42
N ARG A 487 -3.54 38.81 -13.42
CA ARG A 487 -4.19 39.41 -12.24
C ARG A 487 -4.28 38.44 -11.06
N ASP A 488 -4.73 37.22 -11.35
CA ASP A 488 -4.95 36.18 -10.35
C ASP A 488 -3.63 35.71 -9.72
N THR A 489 -2.53 35.68 -10.50
CA THR A 489 -1.20 35.30 -10.00
C THR A 489 -0.67 36.37 -9.06
N VAL A 490 -0.81 37.65 -9.43
CA VAL A 490 -0.40 38.79 -8.61
C VAL A 490 -1.20 38.85 -7.32
N PHE A 491 -2.52 38.68 -7.41
CA PHE A 491 -3.41 38.63 -6.25
C PHE A 491 -2.99 37.54 -5.25
N TRP A 492 -2.79 36.31 -5.72
CA TRP A 492 -2.42 35.20 -4.84
C TRP A 492 -1.03 35.37 -4.22
N ALA A 493 -0.07 35.90 -4.96
CA ALA A 493 1.27 36.17 -4.43
C ALA A 493 1.26 37.27 -3.34
N LEU A 494 0.49 38.35 -3.53
CA LEU A 494 0.32 39.38 -2.51
C LEU A 494 -0.38 38.82 -1.25
N SER A 495 -1.43 38.02 -1.45
CA SER A 495 -2.17 37.37 -0.35
C SER A 495 -1.29 36.38 0.43
N ASP A 496 -0.49 35.57 -0.27
CA ASP A 496 0.44 34.60 0.35
C ASP A 496 1.53 35.32 1.18
N GLU A 497 1.98 36.50 0.75
CA GLU A 497 2.88 37.37 1.53
C GLU A 497 2.16 38.26 2.56
N ARG A 498 0.89 37.96 2.85
CA ARG A 498 0.06 38.60 3.90
C ARG A 498 -0.28 40.07 3.63
N TYR A 499 -0.22 40.53 2.38
CA TYR A 499 -0.70 41.85 2.01
C TYR A 499 -2.24 41.89 1.95
N PRO A 500 -2.89 42.90 2.56
CA PRO A 500 -4.35 43.03 2.58
C PRO A 500 -4.91 43.46 1.22
N VAL A 501 -5.13 42.46 0.36
CA VAL A 501 -5.43 42.65 -1.05
C VAL A 501 -6.85 42.22 -1.43
N VAL A 502 -7.49 42.99 -2.32
CA VAL A 502 -8.78 42.67 -2.98
C VAL A 502 -8.63 42.66 -4.50
N VAL A 503 -9.52 41.95 -5.18
CA VAL A 503 -9.60 41.95 -6.64
C VAL A 503 -10.74 42.86 -7.09
N LEU A 504 -10.45 43.73 -8.04
CA LEU A 504 -11.44 44.55 -8.73
C LEU A 504 -11.75 43.98 -10.12
N ASP A 505 -13.00 44.15 -10.55
CA ASP A 505 -13.40 43.97 -11.95
C ASP A 505 -13.07 45.21 -12.81
N GLU A 506 -13.42 45.14 -14.09
CA GLU A 506 -13.23 46.24 -15.06
C GLU A 506 -14.03 47.50 -14.70
N THR A 507 -15.03 47.39 -13.83
CA THR A 507 -15.85 48.52 -13.35
C THR A 507 -15.31 49.13 -12.04
N GLY A 508 -14.23 48.58 -11.49
CA GLY A 508 -13.62 49.03 -10.24
C GLY A 508 -14.34 48.53 -8.99
N ILE A 509 -15.24 47.55 -9.13
CA ILE A 509 -15.98 46.96 -8.01
C ILE A 509 -15.22 45.74 -7.49
N SER A 510 -15.15 45.59 -6.16
CA SER A 510 -14.56 44.42 -5.53
C SER A 510 -15.36 43.17 -5.88
N VAL A 511 -14.69 42.15 -6.38
CA VAL A 511 -15.29 40.87 -6.77
C VAL A 511 -14.73 39.71 -5.96
N THR A 512 -15.41 38.57 -6.03
CA THR A 512 -14.95 37.34 -5.40
C THR A 512 -13.54 36.96 -5.91
N PRO A 513 -12.64 36.55 -5.00
CA PRO A 513 -11.29 36.10 -5.37
C PRO A 513 -11.30 34.97 -6.41
N PRO A 514 -10.31 34.93 -7.32
CA PRO A 514 -10.21 33.89 -8.33
C PRO A 514 -9.91 32.53 -7.69
N VAL A 515 -10.49 31.44 -8.21
CA VAL A 515 -10.24 30.08 -7.70
C VAL A 515 -8.74 29.76 -7.76
N ARG A 516 -8.15 29.39 -6.61
CA ARG A 516 -6.73 29.04 -6.50
C ARG A 516 -6.41 27.80 -7.36
N ARG A 517 -5.80 28.02 -8.52
CA ARG A 517 -5.34 26.92 -9.41
C ARG A 517 -3.96 26.47 -8.96
N ARG A 518 -3.89 25.39 -8.18
CA ARG A 518 -2.60 24.70 -7.97
C ARG A 518 -2.19 24.03 -9.29
N PRO A 519 -0.98 24.29 -9.81
CA PRO A 519 -0.53 23.65 -11.03
C PRO A 519 -0.50 22.13 -10.82
N ARG A 520 -1.37 21.39 -11.53
CA ARG A 520 -1.30 19.93 -11.60
C ARG A 520 -0.13 19.58 -12.51
N ARG A 521 0.96 19.08 -11.92
CA ARG A 521 2.09 18.54 -12.68
C ARG A 521 1.64 17.22 -13.36
N PRO A 522 2.08 16.93 -14.61
CA PRO A 522 1.70 15.71 -15.31
C PRO A 522 2.02 14.46 -14.47
N VAL A 523 1.04 13.55 -14.40
CA VAL A 523 1.18 12.26 -13.72
C VAL A 523 2.27 11.45 -14.46
N PRO A 524 3.27 10.88 -13.75
CA PRO A 524 4.24 9.99 -14.37
C PRO A 524 3.53 8.83 -15.05
N ALA A 525 4.06 8.35 -16.17
CA ALA A 525 3.58 7.10 -16.75
C ALA A 525 3.74 5.98 -15.72
N PRO A 526 2.75 5.09 -15.55
CA PRO A 526 2.87 3.97 -14.63
C PRO A 526 4.08 3.10 -14.99
N ALA A 527 4.73 2.51 -13.97
CA ALA A 527 5.81 1.57 -14.18
C ALA A 527 5.33 0.40 -15.06
N ARG A 528 6.17 -0.07 -15.97
CA ARG A 528 5.87 -1.23 -16.81
C ARG A 528 5.78 -2.49 -15.96
N ASP A 529 4.72 -3.26 -16.16
CA ASP A 529 4.49 -4.55 -15.50
C ASP A 529 5.27 -5.65 -16.26
N GLN A 530 6.52 -5.86 -15.86
CA GLN A 530 7.43 -6.82 -16.52
C GLN A 530 6.92 -8.26 -16.47
N LEU A 531 6.18 -8.62 -15.41
CA LEU A 531 5.59 -9.95 -15.29
C LEU A 531 4.49 -10.12 -16.34
N ARG A 532 3.62 -9.11 -16.48
CA ARG A 532 2.60 -9.08 -17.54
C ARG A 532 3.19 -9.19 -18.94
N GLU A 533 4.20 -8.38 -19.24
CA GLU A 533 4.88 -8.41 -20.54
C GLU A 533 5.54 -9.78 -20.81
N MET A 534 6.02 -10.49 -19.79
CA MET A 534 6.56 -11.84 -19.91
C MET A 534 5.47 -12.87 -20.21
N VAL A 535 4.38 -12.87 -19.44
CA VAL A 535 3.29 -13.85 -19.60
C VAL A 535 2.57 -13.67 -20.93
N GLU A 536 2.28 -12.44 -21.34
CA GLU A 536 1.64 -12.17 -22.64
C GLU A 536 2.49 -12.67 -23.81
N ARG A 537 3.83 -12.58 -23.71
CA ARG A 537 4.75 -13.11 -24.72
C ARG A 537 4.70 -14.64 -24.78
N LEU A 538 4.76 -15.31 -23.63
CA LEU A 538 4.67 -16.78 -23.54
C LEU A 538 3.33 -17.30 -24.07
N SER A 539 2.23 -16.60 -23.76
CA SER A 539 0.89 -16.98 -24.23
C SER A 539 0.73 -16.76 -25.74
N ALA A 540 1.24 -15.66 -26.29
CA ALA A 540 1.17 -15.37 -27.72
C ALA A 540 1.91 -16.42 -28.58
N GLU A 541 3.03 -16.96 -28.09
CA GLU A 541 3.75 -18.07 -28.72
C GLU A 541 2.96 -19.38 -28.72
N ASN A 542 2.11 -19.59 -27.72
CA ASN A 542 1.24 -20.76 -27.61
C ASN A 542 -0.04 -20.66 -28.45
N GLU A 543 -0.68 -19.49 -28.51
CA GLU A 543 -1.91 -19.28 -29.30
C GLU A 543 -1.66 -19.32 -30.82
N GLY A 544 -0.44 -18.97 -31.25
CA GLY A 544 0.02 -19.12 -32.64
C GLY A 544 0.43 -20.55 -33.02
N SER A 545 -0.08 -21.58 -32.35
CA SER A 545 0.35 -22.98 -32.52
C SER A 545 0.25 -23.45 -33.98
N THR A 546 1.41 -23.66 -34.60
CA THR A 546 1.53 -24.37 -35.89
C THR A 546 2.03 -25.79 -35.64
N GLU A 547 1.85 -26.71 -36.58
CA GLU A 547 2.43 -28.07 -36.54
C GLU A 547 3.97 -28.03 -36.32
N THR A 548 4.62 -26.92 -36.71
CA THR A 548 6.05 -26.67 -36.47
C THR A 548 6.34 -26.34 -35.00
N THR A 549 5.48 -25.54 -34.35
CA THR A 549 5.59 -25.19 -32.92
C THR A 549 5.42 -26.41 -32.02
N ASP A 550 4.45 -27.29 -32.32
CA ASP A 550 4.22 -28.51 -31.54
C ASP A 550 5.37 -29.52 -31.67
N ARG A 551 5.98 -29.64 -32.85
CA ARG A 551 7.19 -30.46 -33.05
C ARG A 551 8.40 -29.90 -32.33
N ALA A 552 8.59 -28.58 -32.33
CA ALA A 552 9.66 -27.92 -31.57
C ALA A 552 9.47 -28.14 -30.06
N TRP A 553 8.23 -28.09 -29.57
CA TRP A 553 7.87 -28.44 -28.18
C TRP A 553 8.25 -29.88 -27.83
N ILE A 554 7.85 -30.87 -28.64
CA ILE A 554 8.18 -32.29 -28.41
C ILE A 554 9.69 -32.52 -28.41
N ALA A 555 10.42 -31.87 -29.32
CA ALA A 555 11.89 -31.92 -29.35
C ALA A 555 12.48 -31.38 -28.03
N ARG A 556 11.99 -30.21 -27.57
CA ARG A 556 12.42 -29.58 -26.33
C ARG A 556 12.08 -30.41 -25.09
N GLN A 557 10.92 -31.05 -25.05
CA GLN A 557 10.53 -32.00 -24.00
C GLN A 557 11.51 -33.17 -23.92
N LEU A 558 11.86 -33.76 -25.07
CA LEU A 558 12.79 -34.88 -25.11
C LEU A 558 14.22 -34.45 -24.75
N ASP A 559 14.67 -33.27 -25.17
CA ASP A 559 15.96 -32.70 -24.74
C ASP A 559 16.02 -32.49 -23.22
N ALA A 560 14.94 -31.98 -22.61
CA ALA A 560 14.83 -31.84 -21.16
C ALA A 560 14.88 -33.21 -20.46
N ALA A 561 14.18 -34.22 -21.00
CA ALA A 561 14.22 -35.58 -20.48
C ALA A 561 15.62 -36.21 -20.57
N VAL A 562 16.36 -35.98 -21.66
CA VAL A 562 17.75 -36.43 -21.81
C VAL A 562 18.66 -35.78 -20.76
N LYS A 563 18.56 -34.45 -20.58
CA LYS A 563 19.35 -33.70 -19.60
C LYS A 563 19.08 -34.19 -18.17
N GLY A 564 17.82 -34.48 -17.85
CA GLY A 564 17.38 -34.99 -16.54
C GLY A 564 17.51 -36.50 -16.36
N ARG A 565 17.90 -37.26 -17.39
CA ARG A 565 17.90 -38.75 -17.41
C ARG A 565 16.54 -39.35 -16.98
N LEU A 566 15.47 -38.71 -17.42
CA LEU A 566 14.10 -39.08 -17.04
C LEU A 566 13.59 -40.21 -17.93
N THR A 567 12.91 -41.20 -17.35
CA THR A 567 12.13 -42.14 -18.15
C THR A 567 10.82 -41.47 -18.56
N VAL A 568 10.46 -41.59 -19.84
CA VAL A 568 9.27 -40.95 -20.43
C VAL A 568 8.41 -41.97 -21.15
N THR A 569 7.10 -41.74 -21.14
CA THR A 569 6.13 -42.46 -21.97
C THR A 569 5.92 -41.66 -23.25
N ILE A 570 6.21 -42.29 -24.38
CA ILE A 570 6.14 -41.69 -25.71
C ILE A 570 4.97 -42.30 -26.46
N SER A 571 4.05 -41.45 -26.91
CA SER A 571 2.94 -41.83 -27.80
C SER A 571 3.39 -41.70 -29.24
N ILE A 572 3.41 -42.81 -29.96
CA ILE A 572 3.91 -42.93 -31.33
C ILE A 572 2.75 -43.25 -32.26
N GLU A 573 2.59 -42.45 -33.32
CA GLU A 573 1.64 -42.74 -34.39
C GLU A 573 2.18 -43.85 -35.30
N GLN A 574 1.37 -44.88 -35.51
CA GLN A 574 1.67 -45.97 -36.41
C GLN A 574 1.15 -45.66 -37.83
N PRO A 575 1.72 -46.29 -38.87
CA PRO A 575 1.28 -46.07 -40.26
C PRO A 575 -0.19 -46.40 -40.54
N ASP A 576 -0.85 -47.13 -39.65
CA ASP A 576 -2.28 -47.46 -39.72
C ASP A 576 -3.19 -46.43 -39.02
N GLY A 577 -2.61 -45.34 -38.50
CA GLY A 577 -3.30 -44.27 -37.78
C GLY A 577 -3.60 -44.59 -36.31
N THR A 578 -3.15 -45.74 -35.79
CA THR A 578 -3.26 -46.05 -34.36
C THR A 578 -2.12 -45.44 -33.56
N THR A 579 -2.35 -45.11 -32.29
CA THR A 579 -1.30 -44.61 -31.40
C THR A 579 -0.85 -45.73 -30.46
N SER A 580 0.47 -45.94 -30.36
CA SER A 580 1.07 -46.90 -29.43
C SER A 580 1.96 -46.17 -28.41
N SER A 581 1.94 -46.61 -27.16
CA SER A 581 2.77 -46.02 -26.09
C SER A 581 4.03 -46.85 -25.84
N LEU A 582 5.15 -46.15 -25.63
CA LEU A 582 6.46 -46.76 -25.35
C LEU A 582 7.13 -46.06 -24.17
N GLU A 583 7.52 -46.83 -23.15
CA GLU A 583 8.35 -46.32 -22.05
C GLU A 583 9.83 -46.38 -22.44
N MET A 584 10.46 -45.21 -22.45
CA MET A 584 11.83 -45.05 -22.93
C MET A 584 12.62 -44.10 -22.02
N GLU A 585 13.87 -44.44 -21.74
CA GLU A 585 14.86 -43.50 -21.20
C GLU A 585 15.64 -42.88 -22.38
N PRO A 586 15.40 -41.62 -22.74
CA PRO A 586 16.01 -40.98 -23.89
C PRO A 586 17.47 -40.63 -23.57
N THR A 587 18.35 -40.95 -24.51
CA THR A 587 19.81 -40.74 -24.41
C THR A 587 20.31 -39.62 -25.31
N GLY A 588 19.53 -39.23 -26.33
CA GLY A 588 19.84 -38.09 -27.19
C GLY A 588 18.76 -37.83 -28.24
N VAL A 589 18.61 -36.56 -28.61
CA VAL A 589 17.72 -36.08 -29.68
C VAL A 589 18.57 -35.27 -30.65
N GLY A 590 18.45 -35.53 -31.95
CA GLY A 590 19.21 -34.80 -32.96
C GLY A 590 18.99 -35.33 -34.36
N GLY A 591 19.10 -34.45 -35.37
CA GLY A 591 18.93 -34.84 -36.78
C GLY A 591 17.56 -35.46 -37.09
N GLY A 592 16.50 -35.05 -36.37
CA GLY A 592 15.14 -35.56 -36.54
C GLY A 592 14.91 -36.98 -35.98
N ARG A 593 15.82 -37.50 -35.15
CA ARG A 593 15.73 -38.82 -34.54
C ARG A 593 15.87 -38.74 -33.02
N LEU A 594 15.12 -39.59 -32.33
CA LEU A 594 15.22 -39.83 -30.90
C LEU A 594 15.91 -41.17 -30.67
N ARG A 595 16.91 -41.22 -29.78
CA ARG A 595 17.57 -42.46 -29.35
C ARG A 595 17.38 -42.65 -27.85
N GLY A 596 17.04 -43.86 -27.42
CA GLY A 596 16.88 -44.18 -26.00
C GLY A 596 16.76 -45.68 -25.73
N ARG A 597 16.74 -46.05 -24.46
CA ARG A 597 16.57 -47.43 -24.00
C ARG A 597 15.10 -47.69 -23.71
N ASP A 598 14.50 -48.69 -24.37
CA ASP A 598 13.15 -49.16 -24.07
C ASP A 598 13.16 -49.94 -22.76
N LYS A 599 12.35 -49.53 -21.77
CA LYS A 599 12.33 -50.17 -20.44
C LYS A 599 11.69 -51.56 -20.44
N LYS A 600 10.76 -51.83 -21.35
CA LYS A 600 10.06 -53.13 -21.41
C LYS A 600 10.88 -54.20 -22.11
N SER A 601 11.57 -53.83 -23.20
CA SER A 601 12.39 -54.77 -23.95
C SER A 601 13.88 -54.75 -23.57
N ASP A 602 14.31 -53.76 -22.80
CA ASP A 602 15.69 -53.54 -22.36
C ASP A 602 16.71 -53.36 -23.52
N VAL A 603 16.23 -52.85 -24.67
CA VAL A 603 17.03 -52.65 -25.89
C VAL A 603 17.11 -51.16 -26.26
N GLU A 604 18.24 -50.74 -26.83
CA GLU A 604 18.34 -49.42 -27.46
C GLU A 604 17.50 -49.32 -28.74
N ARG A 605 16.66 -48.29 -28.82
CA ARG A 605 15.82 -48.00 -29.99
C ARG A 605 16.10 -46.60 -30.52
N THR A 606 15.96 -46.45 -31.83
CA THR A 606 16.00 -45.14 -32.50
C THR A 606 14.70 -44.93 -33.26
N LEU A 607 14.00 -43.84 -32.96
CA LEU A 607 12.69 -43.51 -33.53
C LEU A 607 12.78 -42.20 -34.33
N PRO A 608 12.07 -42.08 -35.46
CA PRO A 608 11.91 -40.79 -36.13
C PRO A 608 11.05 -39.86 -35.26
N LEU A 609 11.52 -38.64 -35.01
CA LEU A 609 10.81 -37.66 -34.19
C LEU A 609 9.46 -37.28 -34.80
N SER A 610 9.32 -37.37 -36.12
CA SER A 610 8.10 -37.09 -36.85
C SER A 610 6.92 -38.01 -36.51
N HIS A 611 7.16 -39.17 -35.88
CA HIS A 611 6.10 -40.09 -35.46
C HIS A 611 5.72 -39.94 -33.98
N VAL A 612 6.41 -39.06 -33.23
CA VAL A 612 6.09 -38.79 -31.83
C VAL A 612 4.99 -37.76 -31.76
N VAL A 613 3.87 -38.13 -31.14
CA VAL A 613 2.67 -37.29 -31.02
C VAL A 613 2.55 -36.67 -29.63
N ALA A 614 3.01 -37.37 -28.60
CA ALA A 614 3.04 -36.85 -27.23
C ALA A 614 4.16 -37.48 -26.40
N VAL A 615 4.63 -36.75 -25.40
CA VAL A 615 5.61 -37.18 -24.42
C VAL A 615 5.11 -36.79 -23.04
N SER A 616 5.11 -37.74 -22.10
CA SER A 616 4.85 -37.50 -20.68
C SER A 616 5.94 -38.16 -19.84
N SER A 617 6.17 -37.70 -18.61
CA SER A 617 6.99 -38.48 -17.67
C SER A 617 6.37 -39.87 -17.45
N SER A 618 7.21 -40.90 -17.33
CA SER A 618 6.75 -42.22 -16.90
C SER A 618 6.71 -42.25 -15.38
N ARG A 619 5.63 -42.80 -14.82
CA ARG A 619 5.47 -42.91 -13.36
C ARG A 619 6.43 -43.91 -12.73
#